data_AF-A0AAV4FZV1-F1
#
_entry.id   AF-A0AAV4FZV1-F1
#
_cell.length_a   1.000
_cell.length_b   1.000
_cell.length_c   1.000
_cell.angle_alpha   90.00
_cell.angle_beta   90.00
_cell.angle_gamma   90.00
#
_symmetry.space_group_name_H-M   'P 1'
#
loop_
_entity.id
_entity.type
_entity.pdbx_description
1 polymer ?
#
loop_
_entity_poly.entity_id
_entity_poly.type
_entity_poly.pdbx_seq_one_letter_code
_entity_poly.pdbx_strand_id
1 'polypeptide(L)'
;MSNIKALADIIKWQRVDYDFQWHPIPVYSDVNVLILSEGESLLPKDVHVPLSASTSLEDLDVATHFSKLDSRLTGQNLNKLRSYISACRLITYSVADETQKFIQDDFVETRQVDPNSMSVEDFQTLLGLVRLLCLSHGQASPTEGMWCAAKVMEETRKAREAELPSSSRSTNPL
;
A
#
# COMPACT_ATOMS: atom_id res chain seq x y z
N MET A 1 -16.97 2.49 -22.07
CA MET A 1 -16.01 3.46 -21.47
C MET A 1 -16.50 4.04 -20.14
N SER A 2 -17.81 4.13 -19.89
CA SER A 2 -18.36 4.66 -18.62
C SER A 2 -17.82 3.96 -17.36
N ASN A 3 -17.75 2.63 -17.34
CA ASN A 3 -17.32 1.88 -16.15
C ASN A 3 -15.86 2.13 -15.77
N ILE A 4 -14.94 2.23 -16.75
CA ILE A 4 -13.51 2.48 -16.48
C ILE A 4 -13.34 3.89 -15.91
N LYS A 5 -14.08 4.88 -16.44
CA LYS A 5 -14.09 6.23 -15.90
C LYS A 5 -14.62 6.24 -14.47
N ALA A 6 -15.75 5.58 -14.20
CA ALA A 6 -16.31 5.48 -12.85
C ALA A 6 -15.32 4.84 -11.87
N LEU A 7 -14.60 3.79 -12.26
CA LEU A 7 -13.55 3.19 -11.43
C LEU A 7 -12.38 4.15 -11.20
N ALA A 8 -11.92 4.85 -12.22
CA ALA A 8 -10.87 5.85 -12.08
C ALA A 8 -11.29 7.01 -11.16
N ASP A 9 -12.56 7.42 -11.24
CA ASP A 9 -13.13 8.48 -10.39
C ASP A 9 -13.25 8.01 -8.93
N ILE A 10 -13.62 6.76 -8.65
CA ILE A 10 -13.58 6.18 -7.30
C ILE A 10 -12.16 6.19 -6.75
N ILE A 11 -11.20 5.72 -7.53
CA ILE A 11 -9.81 5.57 -7.07
C ILE A 11 -9.22 6.94 -6.73
N LYS A 12 -9.36 7.93 -7.62
CA LYS A 12 -8.73 9.25 -7.44
C LYS A 12 -9.53 10.18 -6.52
N TRP A 13 -10.85 10.17 -6.65
CA TRP A 13 -11.71 11.20 -6.06
C TRP A 13 -12.67 10.66 -5.01
N GLN A 14 -12.70 9.34 -4.79
CA GLN A 14 -13.64 8.68 -3.87
C GLN A 14 -15.10 9.11 -4.17
N ARG A 15 -15.42 9.21 -5.47
CA ARG A 15 -16.70 9.70 -5.97
C ARG A 15 -17.14 8.93 -7.22
N VAL A 16 -18.43 8.64 -7.29
CA VAL A 16 -19.11 8.13 -8.49
C VAL A 16 -20.30 9.01 -8.81
N ASP A 17 -20.42 9.44 -10.06
CA ASP A 17 -21.64 10.09 -10.52
C ASP A 17 -22.64 9.03 -10.98
N TYR A 18 -23.81 8.98 -10.32
CA TYR A 18 -24.89 8.09 -10.70
C TYR A 18 -25.93 8.83 -11.55
N ASP A 19 -26.18 8.34 -12.76
CA ASP A 19 -27.09 8.98 -13.71
C ASP A 19 -28.53 8.45 -13.57
N PHE A 20 -29.43 9.29 -13.07
CA PHE A 20 -30.87 9.03 -13.02
C PHE A 20 -31.61 9.61 -14.25
N GLN A 21 -31.10 9.34 -15.45
CA GLN A 21 -31.67 9.71 -16.76
C GLN A 21 -31.79 11.21 -17.06
N TRP A 22 -31.83 12.08 -16.05
CA TRP A 22 -32.04 13.53 -16.21
C TRP A 22 -31.11 14.39 -15.32
N HIS A 23 -30.45 13.80 -14.32
CA HIS A 23 -29.48 14.50 -13.48
C HIS A 23 -28.46 13.52 -12.86
N PRO A 24 -27.15 13.66 -13.13
CA PRO A 24 -26.13 12.88 -12.43
C PRO A 24 -26.00 13.37 -10.99
N ILE A 25 -26.13 12.44 -10.03
CA ILE A 25 -25.97 12.73 -8.60
C ILE A 25 -24.60 12.20 -8.15
N PRO A 26 -23.74 13.04 -7.57
CA PRO A 26 -22.47 12.60 -7.03
C PRO A 26 -22.67 11.79 -5.75
N VAL A 27 -22.14 10.58 -5.73
CA VAL A 27 -22.08 9.68 -4.57
C VAL A 27 -20.63 9.63 -4.08
N TYR A 28 -20.39 10.19 -2.90
CA TYR A 28 -19.10 10.11 -2.23
C TYR A 28 -18.95 8.76 -1.51
N SER A 29 -17.73 8.24 -1.49
CA SER A 29 -17.37 6.93 -0.95
C SER A 29 -16.12 7.02 -0.08
N ASP A 30 -15.84 5.95 0.66
CA ASP A 30 -14.57 5.77 1.40
C ASP A 30 -14.22 4.29 1.31
N VAL A 31 -13.57 3.91 0.20
CA VAL A 31 -13.27 2.53 -0.16
C VAL A 31 -11.79 2.37 -0.51
N ASN A 32 -11.20 1.31 0.05
CA ASN A 32 -9.86 0.87 -0.33
C ASN A 32 -9.93 0.05 -1.62
N VAL A 33 -9.05 0.34 -2.58
CA VAL A 33 -8.99 -0.35 -3.86
C VAL A 33 -7.68 -1.13 -3.97
N LEU A 34 -7.79 -2.44 -4.25
CA LEU A 34 -6.66 -3.31 -4.59
C LEU A 34 -6.83 -3.79 -6.02
N ILE A 35 -5.81 -3.56 -6.85
CA ILE A 35 -5.82 -3.90 -8.27
C ILE A 35 -4.85 -5.07 -8.48
N LEU A 36 -5.36 -6.17 -9.03
CA LEU A 36 -4.57 -7.30 -9.49
C LEU A 36 -4.53 -7.27 -11.01
N SER A 37 -3.34 -7.29 -11.59
CA SER A 37 -3.13 -7.14 -13.03
C SER A 37 -1.95 -7.99 -13.49
N GLU A 38 -2.10 -8.62 -14.64
CA GLU A 38 -1.02 -9.29 -15.38
C GLU A 38 -0.39 -8.28 -16.34
N GLY A 39 0.31 -7.28 -15.79
CA GLY A 39 0.91 -6.17 -16.54
C GLY A 39 0.46 -4.79 -16.06
N GLU A 40 0.78 -3.74 -16.83
CA GLU A 40 0.43 -2.37 -16.46
C GLU A 40 -1.09 -2.17 -16.45
N SER A 41 -1.63 -1.77 -15.29
CA SER A 41 -3.06 -1.49 -15.17
C SER A 41 -3.43 -0.19 -15.88
N LEU A 42 -4.55 -0.22 -16.61
CA LEU A 42 -5.21 0.97 -17.16
C LEU A 42 -5.84 1.85 -16.07
N LEU A 43 -6.05 1.29 -14.88
CA LEU A 43 -6.61 2.02 -13.75
C LEU A 43 -5.51 2.79 -13.03
N PRO A 44 -5.80 4.00 -12.52
CA PRO A 44 -4.85 4.74 -11.71
C PRO A 44 -4.51 3.94 -10.44
N LYS A 45 -3.29 4.13 -9.95
CA LYS A 45 -2.76 3.46 -8.76
C LYS A 45 -1.76 4.39 -8.06
N ASP A 46 -1.80 4.42 -6.73
CA ASP A 46 -0.85 5.22 -5.93
C ASP A 46 0.46 4.45 -5.71
N VAL A 47 0.37 3.13 -5.49
CA VAL A 47 1.51 2.25 -5.24
C VAL A 47 1.42 1.02 -6.13
N HIS A 48 2.52 0.70 -6.79
CA HIS A 48 2.67 -0.52 -7.57
C HIS A 48 3.60 -1.49 -6.84
N VAL A 49 3.14 -2.73 -6.68
CA VAL A 49 3.87 -3.80 -5.99
C VAL A 49 4.00 -4.99 -6.92
N PRO A 50 5.14 -5.12 -7.63
CA PRO A 50 5.37 -6.26 -8.49
C PRO A 50 5.45 -7.55 -7.67
N LEU A 51 4.79 -8.60 -8.16
CA LEU A 51 4.89 -9.93 -7.58
C LEU A 51 6.22 -10.55 -8.00
N SER A 52 7.01 -10.97 -7.01
CA SER A 52 8.22 -11.76 -7.21
C SER A 52 7.98 -13.14 -6.61
N ALA A 53 7.90 -14.17 -7.44
CA ALA A 53 7.77 -15.53 -6.97
C ALA A 53 9.07 -15.96 -6.27
N SER A 54 9.02 -16.14 -4.95
CA SER A 54 10.16 -16.61 -4.16
C SER A 54 10.33 -18.14 -4.20
N THR A 55 9.37 -18.86 -4.77
CA THR A 55 9.32 -20.34 -4.74
C THR A 55 8.69 -20.85 -6.03
N SER A 56 9.32 -21.86 -6.65
CA SER A 56 8.75 -22.54 -7.79
C SER A 56 7.50 -23.32 -7.39
N LEU A 57 6.49 -23.38 -8.27
CA LEU A 57 5.31 -24.21 -8.06
C LEU A 57 5.65 -25.69 -7.93
N GLU A 58 6.78 -26.12 -8.49
CA GLU A 58 7.27 -27.50 -8.44
C GLU A 58 7.74 -27.90 -7.03
N ASP A 59 8.23 -26.93 -6.25
CA ASP A 59 8.73 -27.15 -4.88
C ASP A 59 7.63 -26.97 -3.82
N LEU A 60 6.45 -26.47 -4.22
CA LEU A 60 5.36 -26.15 -3.32
C LEU A 60 4.38 -27.33 -3.21
N ASP A 61 4.38 -28.01 -2.06
CA ASP A 61 3.26 -28.89 -1.70
C ASP A 61 2.02 -28.04 -1.38
N VAL A 62 1.27 -27.75 -2.44
CA VAL A 62 0.05 -26.93 -2.43
C VAL A 62 -0.97 -27.49 -1.44
N ALA A 63 -1.17 -28.82 -1.42
CA ALA A 63 -2.17 -29.45 -0.57
C ALA A 63 -1.83 -29.29 0.91
N THR A 64 -0.57 -29.54 1.29
CA THR A 64 -0.13 -29.35 2.67
C THR A 64 -0.13 -27.87 3.07
N HIS A 65 0.22 -26.96 2.14
CA HIS A 65 0.19 -25.52 2.39
C HIS A 65 -1.23 -25.03 2.70
N PHE A 66 -2.21 -25.36 1.87
CA PHE A 66 -3.60 -24.96 2.08
C PHE A 66 -4.24 -25.63 3.30
N SER A 67 -3.94 -26.90 3.57
CA SER A 67 -4.40 -27.58 4.79
C SER A 67 -3.94 -26.87 6.08
N LYS A 68 -2.68 -26.41 6.12
CA LYS A 68 -2.16 -25.61 7.24
C LYS A 68 -2.90 -24.27 7.36
N LEU A 69 -3.21 -23.62 6.24
CA LEU A 69 -3.98 -22.37 6.23
C LEU A 69 -5.42 -22.59 6.73
N ASP A 70 -6.10 -23.64 6.29
CA ASP A 70 -7.47 -23.97 6.72
C ASP A 70 -7.56 -24.17 8.24
N SER A 71 -6.53 -24.79 8.83
CA SER A 71 -6.45 -24.95 10.28
C SER A 71 -6.32 -23.62 11.05
N ARG A 72 -5.82 -22.56 10.40
CA ARG A 72 -5.58 -21.23 10.99
C ARG A 72 -6.66 -20.22 10.63
N LEU A 73 -7.22 -20.28 9.42
CA LEU A 73 -8.23 -19.35 8.90
C LEU A 73 -9.65 -19.82 9.26
N THR A 74 -9.82 -20.35 10.47
CA THR A 74 -11.12 -20.71 11.01
C THR A 74 -12.00 -19.46 11.19
N GLY A 75 -13.32 -19.62 11.16
CA GLY A 75 -14.25 -18.49 11.36
C GLY A 75 -13.99 -17.69 12.64
N GLN A 76 -13.57 -18.37 13.72
CA GLN A 76 -13.19 -17.72 14.97
C GLN A 76 -11.94 -16.84 14.82
N ASN A 77 -10.89 -17.34 14.16
CA ASN A 77 -9.66 -16.57 13.95
C ASN A 77 -9.88 -15.41 12.96
N LEU A 78 -10.68 -15.62 11.93
CA LEU A 78 -11.09 -14.53 11.03
C LEU A 78 -11.86 -13.43 11.77
N ASN A 79 -12.72 -13.78 12.72
CA ASN A 79 -13.40 -12.79 13.55
C ASN A 79 -12.42 -12.03 14.46
N LYS A 80 -11.44 -12.72 15.08
CA LYS A 80 -10.36 -12.06 15.84
C LYS A 80 -9.56 -11.10 14.96
N LEU A 81 -9.22 -11.51 13.74
CA LEU A 81 -8.49 -10.66 12.78
C LEU A 81 -9.31 -9.42 12.39
N ARG A 82 -10.60 -9.57 12.10
CA ARG A 82 -11.50 -8.44 11.81
C ARG A 82 -11.60 -7.47 12.98
N SER A 83 -11.75 -7.99 14.20
CA SER A 83 -11.79 -7.16 15.42
C SER A 83 -10.46 -6.43 15.63
N TYR A 84 -9.33 -7.10 15.41
CA TYR A 84 -8.01 -6.50 15.51
C TYR A 84 -7.83 -5.35 14.50
N ILE A 85 -8.10 -5.60 13.22
CA ILE A 85 -8.02 -4.56 12.17
C ILE A 85 -8.95 -3.39 12.50
N SER A 86 -10.16 -3.67 13.00
CA SER A 86 -11.11 -2.63 13.40
C SER A 86 -10.57 -1.79 14.57
N ALA A 87 -9.98 -2.43 15.58
CA ALA A 87 -9.36 -1.74 16.70
C ALA A 87 -8.17 -0.88 16.23
N CYS A 88 -7.30 -1.41 15.37
CA CYS A 88 -6.18 -0.66 14.79
C CYS A 88 -6.64 0.60 14.03
N ARG A 89 -7.76 0.52 13.30
CA ARG A 89 -8.34 1.68 12.58
C ARG A 89 -8.85 2.79 13.50
N LEU A 90 -9.15 2.49 14.77
CA LEU A 90 -9.64 3.45 15.75
C LEU A 90 -8.52 4.13 16.55
N ILE A 91 -7.26 3.68 16.38
CA ILE A 91 -6.12 4.28 17.07
C ILE A 91 -5.90 5.70 16.54
N THR A 92 -5.81 6.66 17.46
CA THR A 92 -5.41 8.03 17.13
C THR A 92 -3.90 8.08 16.96
N TYR A 93 -3.46 8.23 15.71
CA TYR A 93 -2.04 8.28 15.36
C TYR A 93 -1.44 9.66 15.66
N SER A 94 -0.26 9.68 16.26
CA SER A 94 0.55 10.88 16.51
C SER A 94 2.02 10.55 16.36
N VAL A 95 2.84 11.49 15.89
CA VAL A 95 4.29 11.33 15.84
C VAL A 95 4.90 12.14 16.98
N ALA A 96 5.71 11.49 17.82
CA ALA A 96 6.46 12.18 18.87
C ALA A 96 7.52 13.12 18.27
N ASP A 97 7.83 14.23 18.95
CA ASP A 97 8.77 15.24 18.46
C ASP A 97 10.17 14.65 18.20
N GLU A 98 10.62 13.71 19.03
CA GLU A 98 11.90 13.03 18.86
C GLU A 98 11.93 12.20 17.58
N THR A 99 10.86 11.44 17.32
CA THR A 99 10.74 10.62 16.11
C THR A 99 10.57 11.49 14.87
N GLN A 100 9.82 12.58 14.96
CA GLN A 100 9.69 13.54 13.87
C GLN A 100 11.03 14.15 13.50
N LYS A 101 11.83 14.57 14.48
CA LYS A 101 13.16 15.12 14.26
C LYS A 101 14.07 14.08 13.60
N PHE A 102 14.11 12.86 14.13
CA PHE A 102 14.90 11.77 13.55
C PHE A 102 14.54 11.50 12.07
N ILE A 103 13.25 11.43 11.74
CA ILE A 103 12.79 11.20 10.37
C ILE A 103 13.21 12.36 9.44
N GLN A 104 13.12 13.60 9.92
CA GLN A 104 13.53 14.79 9.15
C GLN A 104 15.04 14.80 8.92
N ASP A 105 15.83 14.50 9.95
CA ASP A 105 17.29 14.44 9.86
C ASP A 105 17.73 13.34 8.87
N ASP A 106 17.12 12.14 8.92
CA ASP A 106 17.38 11.03 7.99
C ASP A 106 17.03 11.38 6.54
N PHE A 107 15.93 12.11 6.30
CA PHE A 107 15.55 12.59 4.98
C PHE A 107 16.58 13.58 4.41
N VAL A 108 17.04 14.52 5.25
CA VAL A 108 18.05 15.51 4.85
C VAL A 108 19.39 14.83 4.57
N GLU A 109 19.84 13.92 5.43
CA GLU A 109 21.09 13.17 5.24
C GLU A 109 21.07 12.35 3.95
N THR A 110 19.98 11.63 3.70
CA THR A 110 19.80 10.84 2.47
C THR A 110 19.93 11.71 1.20
N ARG A 111 19.34 12.91 1.20
CA ARG A 111 19.45 13.85 0.07
C ARG A 111 20.79 14.58 -0.02
N GLN A 112 21.53 14.71 1.09
CA GLN A 112 22.89 15.24 1.06
C GLN A 112 23.85 14.25 0.39
N VAL A 113 23.67 12.95 0.62
CA VAL A 113 24.46 11.89 -0.01
C VAL A 113 24.14 11.79 -1.51
N ASP A 114 22.86 11.79 -1.87
CA ASP A 114 22.41 11.82 -3.26
C ASP A 114 21.14 12.68 -3.41
N PRO A 115 21.23 13.84 -4.09
CA PRO A 115 20.08 14.75 -4.27
C PRO A 115 18.85 14.13 -4.95
N ASN A 116 19.06 13.06 -5.74
CA ASN A 116 18.02 12.37 -6.51
C ASN A 116 17.52 11.08 -5.86
N SER A 117 18.07 10.69 -4.70
CA SER A 117 17.73 9.42 -4.04
C SER A 117 16.29 9.36 -3.52
N MET A 118 15.73 10.49 -3.08
CA MET A 118 14.39 10.57 -2.51
C MET A 118 13.69 11.88 -2.88
N SER A 119 12.56 11.78 -3.60
CA SER A 119 11.68 12.90 -3.90
C SER A 119 10.77 13.25 -2.70
N VAL A 120 10.04 14.36 -2.80
CA VAL A 120 9.06 14.73 -1.77
C VAL A 120 7.88 13.76 -1.77
N GLU A 121 7.49 13.30 -2.95
CA GLU A 121 6.42 12.32 -3.18
C GLU A 121 6.80 10.94 -2.58
N ASP A 122 8.06 10.53 -2.77
CA ASP A 122 8.60 9.31 -2.17
C ASP A 122 8.58 9.42 -0.64
N PHE A 123 8.99 10.57 -0.09
CA PHE A 123 8.96 10.81 1.34
C PHE A 123 7.55 10.80 1.92
N GLN A 124 6.57 11.41 1.25
CA GLN A 124 5.16 11.37 1.65
C GLN A 124 4.60 9.95 1.62
N THR A 125 4.92 9.18 0.58
CA THR A 125 4.52 7.77 0.46
C THR A 125 5.11 6.94 1.60
N LEU A 126 6.40 7.15 1.91
CA LEU A 126 7.09 6.47 3.00
C LEU A 126 6.50 6.82 4.37
N LEU A 127 6.16 8.09 4.64
CA LEU A 127 5.45 8.50 5.85
C LEU A 127 4.08 7.80 5.98
N GLY A 128 3.36 7.66 4.86
CA GLY A 128 2.12 6.90 4.78
C GLY A 128 2.32 5.43 5.16
N LEU A 129 3.36 4.80 4.61
CA LEU A 129 3.72 3.41 4.90
C LEU A 129 4.08 3.21 6.39
N VAL A 130 4.87 4.11 6.97
CA VAL A 130 5.26 4.08 8.39
C VAL A 130 4.04 4.19 9.30
N ARG A 131 3.11 5.09 8.98
CA ARG A 131 1.84 5.21 9.71
C ARG A 131 1.04 3.91 9.64
N LEU A 132 0.88 3.33 8.45
CA LEU A 132 0.14 2.07 8.27
C LEU A 132 0.82 0.92 9.02
N LEU A 133 2.15 0.84 8.97
CA LEU A 133 2.93 -0.16 9.71
C LEU A 133 2.71 -0.01 11.21
N CYS A 134 2.86 1.20 11.75
CA CYS A 134 2.63 1.50 13.16
C CYS A 134 1.23 1.07 13.63
N LEU A 135 0.19 1.46 12.88
CA LEU A 135 -1.19 1.08 13.19
C LEU A 135 -1.42 -0.43 13.08
N SER A 136 -0.78 -1.11 12.11
CA SER A 136 -0.89 -2.57 11.96
C SER A 136 -0.30 -3.33 13.15
N HIS A 137 0.66 -2.74 13.87
CA HIS A 137 1.21 -3.24 15.12
C HIS A 137 0.39 -2.84 16.35
N GLY A 138 -0.73 -2.12 16.18
CA GLY A 138 -1.57 -1.67 17.28
C GLY A 138 -0.94 -0.52 18.09
N GLN A 139 0.01 0.22 17.53
CA GLN A 139 0.68 1.34 18.18
C GLN A 139 0.14 2.68 17.68
N ALA A 140 0.22 3.71 18.52
CA ALA A 140 -0.26 5.05 18.21
C ALA A 140 0.84 5.99 17.68
N SER A 141 2.11 5.66 17.93
CA SER A 141 3.27 6.44 17.47
C SER A 141 4.32 5.52 16.86
N PRO A 142 4.96 5.92 15.75
CA PRO A 142 5.99 5.11 15.12
C PRO A 142 7.26 5.08 15.97
N THR A 143 8.08 4.06 15.77
CA THR A 143 9.43 3.94 16.34
C THR A 143 10.49 4.05 15.24
N GLU A 144 11.74 4.31 15.61
CA GLU A 144 12.86 4.28 14.67
C GLU A 144 12.97 2.94 13.93
N GLY A 145 12.71 1.82 14.62
CA GLY A 145 12.68 0.50 14.01
C GLY A 145 11.61 0.36 12.92
N MET A 146 10.44 0.99 13.11
CA MET A 146 9.38 1.02 12.10
C MET A 146 9.74 1.89 10.90
N TRP A 147 10.44 3.00 11.13
CA TRP A 147 10.99 3.83 10.05
C TRP A 147 11.96 3.03 9.17
N CYS A 148 12.94 2.39 9.81
CA CYS A 148 13.91 1.54 9.10
C CYS A 148 13.24 0.38 8.37
N ALA A 149 12.27 -0.29 9.00
CA ALA A 149 11.51 -1.37 8.36
C ALA A 149 10.74 -0.88 7.12
N ALA A 150 10.12 0.30 7.18
CA ALA A 150 9.42 0.89 6.04
C ALA A 150 10.39 1.24 4.90
N LYS A 151 11.60 1.76 5.19
CA LYS A 151 12.64 1.97 4.18
C LYS A 151 13.01 0.66 3.46
N VAL A 152 13.24 -0.42 4.22
CA VAL A 152 13.54 -1.74 3.65
C VAL A 152 12.39 -2.27 2.77
N MET A 153 11.15 -2.10 3.20
CA MET A 153 9.98 -2.47 2.39
C MET A 153 9.94 -1.73 1.06
N GLU A 154 10.23 -0.42 1.09
CA GLU A 154 10.23 0.44 -0.09
C GLU A 154 11.41 0.14 -1.03
N GLU A 155 12.61 -0.08 -0.49
CA GLU A 155 13.78 -0.54 -1.24
C GLU A 155 13.50 -1.88 -1.94
N THR A 156 12.89 -2.82 -1.22
CA THR A 156 12.49 -4.13 -1.78
C THR A 156 11.48 -3.95 -2.91
N ARG A 157 10.53 -3.03 -2.76
CA ARG A 157 9.53 -2.72 -3.81
C ARG A 157 10.21 -2.13 -5.05
N LYS A 158 11.06 -1.12 -4.88
CA LYS A 158 11.83 -0.47 -5.97
C LYS A 158 12.75 -1.46 -6.69
N ALA A 159 13.40 -2.38 -5.95
CA ALA A 159 14.22 -3.43 -6.54
C ALA A 159 13.40 -4.35 -7.46
N ARG A 160 12.21 -4.79 -7.01
CA ARG A 160 11.30 -5.59 -7.85
C ARG A 160 10.82 -4.83 -9.08
N GLU A 161 10.61 -3.51 -8.98
CA GLU A 161 10.24 -2.68 -10.13
C GLU A 161 11.36 -2.56 -11.16
N ALA A 162 12.62 -2.50 -10.71
CA ALA A 162 13.78 -2.47 -11.60
C ALA A 162 13.96 -3.77 -12.39
N GLU A 163 13.60 -4.92 -11.78
CA GLU A 163 13.66 -6.25 -12.39
C GLU A 163 12.56 -6.49 -13.43
N LEU A 164 11.49 -5.69 -13.44
CA LEU A 164 10.39 -5.87 -14.40
C LEU A 164 10.85 -5.62 -15.85
N PRO A 165 10.36 -6.44 -16.81
CA PRO A 165 10.59 -6.21 -18.22
C PRO A 165 10.06 -4.84 -18.65
N SER A 166 10.68 -4.23 -19.66
CA SER A 166 10.38 -2.86 -20.09
C SER A 166 8.92 -2.61 -20.48
N SER A 167 8.17 -3.67 -20.84
CA SER A 167 6.74 -3.60 -21.17
C SER A 167 5.79 -3.49 -19.96
N SER A 168 6.27 -3.72 -18.74
CA SER A 168 5.47 -3.69 -17.51
C SER A 168 5.97 -2.69 -16.47
N ARG A 169 7.02 -1.92 -16.80
CA ARG A 169 7.46 -0.80 -15.96
C ARG A 169 6.43 0.32 -16.02
N SER A 170 5.94 0.73 -14.85
CA SER A 170 5.02 1.86 -14.73
C SER A 170 5.67 3.10 -15.34
N THR A 171 5.14 3.57 -16.47
CA THR A 171 5.50 4.90 -16.98
C THR A 171 4.59 5.89 -16.26
N ASN A 172 5.08 6.58 -15.24
CA ASN A 172 4.32 7.71 -14.69
C ASN A 172 4.19 8.77 -15.80
N PRO A 173 2.98 9.11 -16.28
CA PRO A 173 2.82 10.37 -16.97
C PRO A 173 2.76 11.48 -15.92
N LEU A 174 3.38 12.60 -16.28
CA LEU A 174 3.39 13.90 -15.62
C LEU A 174 2.06 14.31 -14.95
#